data_AF-S4PVV0-F1
#
_entry.id   AF-S4PVV0-F1
#
_cell.length_a   1.000
_cell.length_b   1.000
_cell.length_c   1.000
_cell.angle_alpha   90.00
_cell.angle_beta   90.00
_cell.angle_gamma   90.00
#
_symmetry.space_group_name_H-M   'P 1'
#
loop_
_entity.id
_entity.type
_entity.pdbx_description
1 polymer ?
#
loop_
_entity_poly.entity_id
_entity_poly.type
_entity_poly.pdbx_seq_one_letter_code
_entity_poly.pdbx_strand_id
1 'polypeptide(L)'
;MRFKREITAKIPGIACEHFHPDSLYSALFNTINNEFNRVFNFKHINVSNKLKFSDWATVGIYKSREKLYELYDEKQFNHTPTFVEHVKKYSKIFKNVCTNAKSLHIKYSIMKSDNKIQTTW
;
A
#
# COMPACT_ATOMS: atom_id res chain seq x y z
N MET A 1 -23.44 -7.47 -12.87
CA MET A 1 -23.56 -8.94 -12.83
C MET A 1 -22.95 -9.61 -14.09
N ARG A 2 -21.67 -9.36 -14.40
CA ARG A 2 -20.99 -9.96 -15.57
C ARG A 2 -20.23 -11.25 -15.21
N PHE A 3 -19.68 -11.28 -13.99
CA PHE A 3 -18.90 -12.41 -13.46
C PHE A 3 -19.68 -13.73 -13.31
N LYS A 4 -20.98 -13.68 -13.00
CA LYS A 4 -21.76 -14.90 -12.68
C LYS A 4 -22.11 -15.74 -13.91
N ARG A 5 -22.18 -15.14 -15.11
CA ARG A 5 -22.59 -15.85 -16.34
C ARG A 5 -21.44 -16.54 -17.06
N GLU A 6 -20.21 -16.04 -16.92
CA GLU A 6 -19.04 -16.62 -17.60
C GLU A 6 -18.52 -17.89 -16.93
N ILE A 7 -18.65 -18.02 -15.60
CA ILE A 7 -18.18 -19.20 -14.88
C ILE A 7 -18.99 -20.43 -15.25
N THR A 8 -20.33 -20.32 -15.33
CA THR A 8 -21.20 -21.46 -15.69
C THR A 8 -21.02 -21.95 -17.12
N ALA A 9 -20.47 -21.14 -18.03
CA ALA A 9 -20.26 -21.52 -19.43
C ALA A 9 -18.87 -22.11 -19.70
N LYS A 10 -17.91 -21.96 -18.77
CA LYS A 10 -16.49 -22.31 -18.98
C LYS A 10 -15.94 -23.35 -18.02
N ILE A 11 -16.72 -23.89 -17.07
CA ILE A 11 -16.26 -25.07 -16.34
C ILE A 11 -16.28 -26.21 -17.36
N PRO A 12 -15.11 -26.71 -17.80
CA PRO A 12 -15.08 -27.87 -18.69
C PRO A 12 -15.79 -28.99 -17.94
N GLY A 13 -16.71 -29.70 -18.59
CA GLY A 13 -17.27 -30.91 -18.00
C GLY A 13 -16.10 -31.85 -17.71
N ILE A 14 -15.70 -31.94 -16.45
CA ILE A 14 -14.69 -32.90 -16.03
C ILE A 14 -15.36 -34.26 -16.24
N ALA A 15 -14.96 -34.98 -17.28
CA ALA A 15 -15.44 -36.33 -17.54
C ALA A 15 -14.97 -37.21 -16.37
N CYS A 16 -15.84 -37.39 -15.39
CA CYS A 16 -15.59 -38.20 -14.20
C CYS A 16 -15.82 -39.68 -14.52
N GLU A 17 -15.03 -40.24 -15.44
CA GLU A 17 -15.03 -41.69 -15.66
C GLU A 17 -13.66 -42.25 -15.22
N HIS A 18 -13.70 -43.03 -14.12
CA HIS A 18 -12.62 -43.90 -13.64
C HIS A 18 -11.24 -43.26 -13.34
N PHE A 19 -11.20 -42.11 -12.67
CA PHE A 19 -9.95 -41.53 -12.19
C PHE A 19 -9.76 -41.71 -10.68
N HIS A 20 -8.51 -41.99 -10.25
CA HIS A 20 -8.10 -41.91 -8.85
C HIS A 20 -8.38 -40.49 -8.32
N PRO A 21 -8.95 -40.30 -7.11
CA PRO A 21 -9.33 -38.99 -6.59
C PRO A 21 -8.23 -37.94 -6.69
N ASP A 22 -6.98 -38.32 -6.42
CA ASP A 22 -5.83 -37.41 -6.48
C ASP A 22 -5.57 -36.84 -7.88
N SER A 23 -5.84 -37.61 -8.93
CA SER A 23 -5.70 -37.17 -10.32
C SER A 23 -6.76 -36.12 -10.67
N LEU A 24 -7.98 -36.29 -10.14
CA LEU A 24 -9.08 -35.35 -10.32
C LEU A 24 -8.81 -34.03 -9.58
N TYR A 25 -8.35 -34.12 -8.33
CA TYR A 25 -7.95 -32.93 -7.56
C TYR A 25 -6.80 -32.18 -8.23
N SER A 26 -5.79 -32.89 -8.71
CA SER A 26 -4.64 -32.29 -9.39
C SER A 26 -5.07 -31.59 -10.69
N ALA A 27 -5.93 -32.23 -11.50
CA ALA A 27 -6.44 -31.63 -12.74
C ALA A 27 -7.26 -30.36 -12.46
N LEU A 28 -8.13 -30.39 -11.45
CA LEU A 28 -8.91 -29.23 -11.03
C LEU A 28 -8.00 -28.09 -10.57
N PHE A 29 -7.03 -28.39 -9.70
CA PHE A 29 -6.11 -27.40 -9.15
C PHE A 29 -5.26 -26.75 -10.24
N ASN A 30 -4.74 -27.54 -11.17
CA ASN A 30 -3.98 -27.06 -12.31
C ASN A 30 -4.82 -26.17 -13.23
N THR A 31 -6.09 -26.53 -13.46
CA THR A 31 -7.00 -25.73 -14.27
C THR A 31 -7.26 -24.36 -13.63
N ILE A 32 -7.52 -24.34 -12.33
CA ILE A 32 -7.72 -23.10 -11.57
C ILE A 32 -6.45 -22.24 -11.62
N ASN A 33 -5.28 -22.83 -11.36
CA ASN A 33 -4.02 -22.10 -11.32
C ASN A 33 -3.67 -21.51 -12.70
N ASN A 34 -3.90 -22.26 -13.78
CA ASN A 34 -3.67 -21.80 -15.15
C ASN A 34 -4.60 -20.62 -15.51
N GLU A 35 -5.88 -20.70 -15.18
CA GLU A 35 -6.82 -19.60 -15.41
C GLU A 35 -6.52 -18.38 -14.53
N PHE A 36 -6.12 -18.59 -13.28
CA PHE A 36 -5.69 -17.53 -12.38
C PHE A 36 -4.47 -16.80 -12.95
N ASN A 37 -3.41 -17.51 -13.34
CA ASN A 37 -2.21 -16.90 -13.92
C ASN A 37 -2.48 -16.23 -15.28
N ARG A 38 -3.45 -16.73 -16.06
CA ARG A 38 -3.86 -16.12 -17.33
C ARG A 38 -4.57 -14.79 -17.13
N VAL A 39 -5.47 -14.70 -16.15
CA VAL A 39 -6.27 -13.48 -15.90
C VAL A 39 -5.47 -12.47 -15.09
N PHE A 40 -4.70 -12.93 -14.12
CA PHE A 40 -3.93 -12.09 -13.21
C PHE A 40 -2.46 -12.03 -13.64
N ASN A 41 -2.16 -11.16 -14.60
CA ASN A 41 -0.78 -10.80 -14.92
C ASN A 41 -0.17 -9.98 -13.77
N PHE A 42 0.62 -10.63 -12.93
CA PHE A 42 1.34 -9.95 -11.85
C PHE A 42 2.34 -8.96 -12.45
N LYS A 43 2.08 -7.66 -12.27
CA LYS A 43 3.08 -6.63 -12.55
C LYS A 43 4.20 -6.78 -11.52
N HIS A 44 5.36 -7.29 -11.96
CA HIS A 44 6.58 -7.23 -11.17
C HIS A 44 6.98 -5.77 -11.00
N ILE A 45 6.66 -5.19 -9.84
CA ILE A 45 7.15 -3.88 -9.44
C ILE A 45 8.52 -4.12 -8.82
N ASN A 46 9.57 -3.74 -9.56
CA ASN A 46 10.91 -3.66 -8.99
C ASN A 46 10.94 -2.49 -8.00
N VAL A 47 10.66 -2.78 -6.74
CA VAL A 47 10.83 -1.82 -5.64
C VAL A 47 12.34 -1.64 -5.48
N SER A 48 12.90 -0.55 -6.00
CA SER A 48 14.29 -0.20 -5.71
C SER A 48 14.40 0.04 -4.20
N ASN A 49 15.12 -0.82 -3.48
CA ASN A 49 15.33 -0.75 -2.02
C ASN A 49 16.06 0.52 -1.53
N LYS A 50 16.33 1.50 -2.40
CA LYS A 50 16.73 2.82 -1.94
C LYS A 50 15.48 3.50 -1.41
N LEU A 51 15.34 3.51 -0.09
CA LEU A 51 14.58 4.54 0.62
C LEU A 51 15.09 5.88 0.09
N LYS A 52 14.42 6.42 -0.94
CA LYS A 52 14.58 7.81 -1.34
C LYS A 52 14.00 8.59 -0.16
N PHE A 53 14.86 8.89 0.80
CA PHE A 53 14.55 9.84 1.84
C PHE A 53 14.04 11.08 1.13
N SER A 54 12.88 11.55 1.53
CA SER A 54 12.42 12.82 1.02
C SER A 54 13.35 13.87 1.61
N ASP A 55 14.08 14.62 0.78
CA ASP A 55 15.17 15.51 1.19
C ASP A 55 14.76 16.57 2.24
N TRP A 56 13.46 16.76 2.46
CA TRP A 56 12.89 17.66 3.46
C TRP A 56 12.65 17.03 4.84
N ALA A 57 12.61 15.69 4.94
CA ALA A 57 12.20 14.98 6.16
C ALA A 57 13.42 14.57 7.00
N THR A 58 13.43 14.98 8.27
CA THR A 58 14.47 14.59 9.22
C THR A 58 14.20 13.20 9.80
N VAL A 59 15.23 12.58 10.38
CA VAL A 59 15.11 11.30 11.13
C VAL A 59 14.00 11.36 12.19
N GLY A 60 13.83 12.52 12.85
CA GLY A 60 12.76 12.72 13.83
C GLY A 60 11.35 12.66 13.24
N ILE A 61 11.15 13.16 12.02
CA ILE A 61 9.87 13.07 11.30
C ILE A 61 9.55 11.62 10.96
N TYR A 62 10.55 10.82 10.59
CA TYR A 62 10.37 9.39 10.34
C TYR A 62 9.97 8.62 11.59
N LYS A 63 10.70 8.79 12.70
CA LYS A 63 10.35 8.17 13.99
C LYS A 63 8.94 8.55 14.43
N SER A 64 8.56 9.82 14.23
CA SER A 64 7.21 10.30 14.54
C SER A 64 6.14 9.66 13.63
N ARG A 65 6.49 9.36 12.39
CA ARG A 65 5.60 8.67 11.44
C ARG A 65 5.41 7.21 11.80
N GLU A 66 6.47 6.50 12.16
CA GLU A 66 6.39 5.12 12.65
C GLU A 66 5.50 5.06 13.90
N LYS A 67 5.72 6.00 14.85
CA LYS A 67 4.88 6.08 16.04
C LYS A 67 3.41 6.35 15.71
N LEU A 68 3.13 7.18 14.71
CA LEU A 68 1.75 7.43 14.26
C LEU A 68 1.09 6.16 13.72
N TYR A 69 1.83 5.30 13.00
CA TYR A 69 1.32 4.02 12.53
C TYR A 69 1.02 3.07 13.69
N GLU A 70 1.92 2.93 14.65
CA GLU A 70 1.66 2.14 15.86
C GLU A 70 0.39 2.59 16.58
N LEU A 71 0.19 3.91 16.71
CA LEU A 71 -1.01 4.47 17.35
C LEU A 71 -2.28 4.18 16.55
N TYR A 72 -2.21 4.11 15.22
CA TYR A 72 -3.36 3.76 14.38
C TYR A 72 -3.69 2.28 14.46
N ASP A 73 -2.68 1.42 14.54
CA ASP A 73 -2.86 -0.02 14.74
C ASP A 73 -3.50 -0.29 16.10
N GLU A 74 -3.00 0.34 17.17
CA GLU A 74 -3.58 0.22 18.51
C GLU A 74 -5.02 0.74 18.57
N LYS A 75 -5.33 1.83 17.84
CA LYS A 75 -6.69 2.40 17.77
C LYS A 75 -7.73 1.44 17.19
N GLN A 76 -7.32 0.39 16.47
CA GLN A 76 -8.26 -0.63 15.99
C GLN A 76 -8.88 -1.44 17.14
N PHE A 77 -8.19 -1.56 18.26
CA PHE A 77 -8.59 -2.36 19.42
C PHE A 77 -8.85 -1.50 20.67
N ASN A 78 -8.23 -0.33 20.75
CA ASN A 78 -8.36 0.62 21.86
C ASN A 78 -9.26 1.79 21.49
N HIS A 79 -10.44 1.85 22.11
CA HIS A 79 -11.45 2.90 21.89
C HIS A 79 -11.68 3.80 23.10
N THR A 80 -10.79 3.77 24.10
CA THR A 80 -10.93 4.65 25.26
C THR A 80 -10.93 6.12 24.80
N PRO A 81 -11.87 6.97 25.26
CA PRO A 81 -11.98 8.35 24.78
C PRO A 81 -10.70 9.18 24.92
N THR A 82 -9.97 8.99 26.02
CA THR A 82 -8.68 9.66 26.28
C THR A 82 -7.61 9.26 25.28
N PHE A 83 -7.54 7.97 24.94
CA PHE A 83 -6.61 7.44 23.94
C PHE A 83 -6.96 7.97 22.53
N VAL A 84 -8.24 7.92 22.15
CA VAL A 84 -8.69 8.43 20.85
C VAL A 84 -8.36 9.92 20.69
N GLU A 85 -8.55 10.71 21.74
CA GLU A 85 -8.21 12.14 21.73
C GLU A 85 -6.70 12.36 21.65
N HIS A 86 -5.90 11.56 22.37
CA HIS A 86 -4.45 11.58 22.24
C HIS A 86 -3.99 11.32 20.81
N VAL A 87 -4.52 10.28 20.14
CA VAL A 87 -4.17 9.95 18.75
C VAL A 87 -4.55 11.09 17.79
N LYS A 88 -5.72 11.72 17.98
CA LYS A 88 -6.14 12.88 17.19
C LYS A 88 -5.17 14.05 17.36
N LYS A 89 -4.81 14.39 18.60
CA LYS A 89 -3.87 15.48 18.91
C LYS A 89 -2.48 15.20 18.32
N TYR A 90 -1.98 13.98 18.48
CA TYR A 90 -0.70 13.56 17.93
C TYR A 90 -0.69 13.69 16.40
N SER A 91 -1.72 13.18 15.73
CA SER A 91 -1.88 13.29 14.27
C SER A 91 -1.87 14.75 13.79
N LYS A 92 -2.58 15.64 14.50
CA LYS A 92 -2.62 17.08 14.19
C LYS A 92 -1.25 17.73 14.32
N ILE A 93 -0.53 17.45 15.40
CA ILE A 93 0.83 17.98 15.63
C ILE A 93 1.77 17.49 14.52
N PHE A 94 1.74 16.18 14.23
CA PHE A 94 2.57 15.59 13.18
C PHE A 94 2.34 16.25 11.82
N LYS A 95 1.08 16.49 11.44
CA LYS A 95 0.73 17.18 10.19
C LYS A 95 1.35 18.59 10.14
N ASN A 96 1.26 19.36 11.23
CA ASN A 96 1.83 20.71 11.30
C ASN A 96 3.35 20.69 11.18
N VAL A 97 4.01 19.75 11.86
CA VAL A 97 5.47 19.57 11.77
C VAL A 97 5.89 19.27 10.33
N CYS A 98 5.17 18.38 9.64
CA CYS A 98 5.44 18.07 8.23
C CYS A 98 5.27 19.28 7.32
N THR A 99 4.19 20.07 7.50
CA THR A 99 3.96 21.29 6.72
C THR A 99 5.10 22.29 6.91
N ASN A 100 5.52 22.52 8.15
CA ASN A 100 6.60 23.46 8.46
C ASN A 100 7.95 22.99 7.89
N ALA A 101 8.26 21.70 8.03
CA ALA A 101 9.50 21.13 7.49
C ALA A 101 9.57 21.27 5.96
N LYS A 102 8.47 20.98 5.25
CA LYS A 102 8.37 21.18 3.79
C LYS A 102 8.55 22.63 3.41
N SER A 103 7.84 23.54 4.07
CA SER A 103 7.94 24.98 3.81
C SER A 103 9.36 25.50 4.02
N LEU A 104 10.04 25.04 5.07
CA LEU A 104 11.43 25.40 5.34
C LEU A 104 12.37 24.87 4.25
N HIS A 105 12.20 23.61 3.85
CA HIS A 105 12.99 23.01 2.80
C HIS A 105 12.83 23.76 1.47
N ILE A 106 11.59 24.11 1.07
CA ILE A 106 11.32 24.90 -0.13
C ILE A 106 12.01 26.27 -0.05
N LYS A 107 11.87 26.98 1.08
CA LYS A 107 12.54 28.28 1.30
C LYS A 107 14.05 28.16 1.13
N TYR A 108 14.65 27.15 1.74
CA TYR A 108 16.09 26.88 1.63
C TYR A 108 16.50 26.61 0.17
N SER A 109 15.76 25.77 -0.54
CA SER A 109 16.02 25.44 -1.94
C SER A 109 15.91 26.67 -2.86
N ILE A 110 14.93 27.55 -2.64
CA ILE A 110 14.79 28.82 -3.38
C ILE A 110 15.95 29.76 -3.07
N MET A 111 16.38 29.86 -1.80
CA MET A 111 17.52 30.71 -1.42
C MET A 111 18.83 30.25 -2.06
N LYS A 112 19.01 28.94 -2.21
CA LYS A 112 20.23 28.32 -2.73
C LYS A 112 20.24 28.21 -4.27
N SER A 113 19.11 28.42 -4.95
CA SER A 113 19.05 28.26 -6.40
C SER A 113 19.60 29.47 -7.16
N ASP A 114 20.33 29.19 -8.24
CA ASP A 114 20.87 30.23 -9.12
C ASP A 114 19.75 30.97 -9.87
N ASN A 115 18.62 30.29 -10.13
CA ASN A 115 17.42 30.88 -10.72
C ASN A 115 16.22 30.82 -9.76
N LYS A 116 16.09 31.88 -8.96
CA LYS A 116 15.08 32.02 -7.91
C LYS A 116 13.63 32.02 -8.44
N ILE A 117 13.42 32.56 -9.64
CA ILE A 117 12.09 32.63 -10.27
C ILE A 117 11.62 31.22 -10.66
N GLN A 118 12.46 30.46 -11.35
CA GLN A 118 12.13 29.10 -11.79
C GLN A 118 11.97 28.11 -10.62
N THR A 119 12.57 28.39 -9.46
CA THR A 119 12.46 27.51 -8.28
C THR A 119 11.22 27.80 -7.44
N THR A 120 10.60 28.98 -7.63
CA THR A 120 9.40 29.41 -6.89
C THR A 120 8.11 28.98 -7.58
N TRP A 121 8.15 28.79 -8.91
CA TRP A 121 7.01 28.48 -9.79
C TRP A 121 7.09 27.06 -10.33
#